data_AF-A0A4Q3B3A2-F1
#
_entry.id   AF-A0A4Q3B3A2-F1
#
_cell.length_a   1.000
_cell.length_b   1.000
_cell.length_c   1.000
_cell.angle_alpha   90.00
_cell.angle_beta   90.00
_cell.angle_gamma   90.00
#
_symmetry.space_group_name_H-M   'P 1'
#
loop_
_entity.id
_entity.type
_entity.pdbx_description
1 polymer ?
#
loop_
_entity_poly.entity_id
_entity_poly.type
_entity_poly.pdbx_seq_one_letter_code
_entity_poly.pdbx_strand_id
1 'polypeptide(L)'
;MHAQLELNMKKNGVQLFCATGGLELYVKPLFELFEIDGFAGTVVSYESEKYNIIGEACKEKEKLKRIKLHFGSQPYEIIEAYSDSKEDILYAAKKAFLIKDGEIIPYTN
;
A
#
# COMPACT_ATOMS: atom_id res chain seq x y z
N MET A 1 -5.32 -7.41 -19.06
CA MET A 1 -5.25 -8.62 -18.21
C MET A 1 -5.24 -8.28 -16.72
N HIS A 2 -4.43 -7.31 -16.26
CA HIS A 2 -4.38 -6.91 -14.83
C HIS A 2 -5.64 -6.26 -14.28
N ALA A 3 -6.27 -5.33 -15.00
CA ALA A 3 -7.56 -4.75 -14.58
C ALA A 3 -8.65 -5.83 -14.37
N GLN A 4 -8.60 -6.94 -15.11
CA GLN A 4 -9.54 -8.05 -14.96
C GLN A 4 -9.30 -8.87 -13.68
N LEU A 5 -8.03 -9.01 -13.26
CA LEU A 5 -7.64 -9.67 -12.00
C LEU A 5 -8.08 -8.83 -10.81
N GLU A 6 -7.81 -7.52 -10.84
CA GLU A 6 -8.26 -6.56 -9.82
C GLU A 6 -9.79 -6.57 -9.67
N LEU A 7 -10.52 -6.52 -10.79
CA LEU A 7 -11.99 -6.61 -10.80
C LEU A 7 -12.52 -7.94 -10.22
N ASN A 8 -11.84 -9.07 -10.47
CA ASN A 8 -12.26 -10.36 -9.94
C ASN A 8 -11.94 -10.51 -8.44
N MET A 9 -10.82 -9.96 -7.97
CA MET A 9 -10.48 -9.97 -6.54
C MET A 9 -11.45 -9.10 -5.74
N LYS A 10 -11.78 -7.90 -6.24
CA LYS A 10 -12.79 -7.04 -5.64
C LYS A 10 -14.17 -7.69 -5.56
N LYS A 11 -14.60 -8.40 -6.61
CA LYS A 11 -15.86 -9.18 -6.61
C LYS A 11 -15.89 -10.27 -5.53
N ASN A 12 -14.73 -10.75 -5.09
CA ASN A 12 -14.60 -11.72 -3.99
C ASN A 12 -14.38 -11.06 -2.62
N GLY A 13 -14.61 -9.75 -2.51
CA GLY A 13 -14.48 -9.01 -1.25
C GLY A 13 -13.04 -8.67 -0.85
N VAL A 14 -12.07 -8.76 -1.77
CA VAL A 14 -10.69 -8.32 -1.51
C VAL A 14 -10.60 -6.81 -1.67
N GLN A 15 -10.06 -6.13 -0.66
CA GLN A 15 -9.78 -4.69 -0.71
C GLN A 15 -8.40 -4.41 -1.33
N LEU A 16 -8.35 -3.43 -2.23
CA LEU A 16 -7.12 -2.89 -2.79
C LEU A 16 -6.60 -1.75 -1.88
N PHE A 17 -5.44 -1.96 -1.26
CA PHE A 17 -4.81 -0.98 -0.38
C PHE A 17 -3.45 -0.54 -0.90
N CYS A 18 -3.20 0.77 -0.97
CA CYS A 18 -1.91 1.32 -1.39
C CYS A 18 -1.13 1.93 -0.21
N ALA A 19 0.07 1.42 0.10
CA ALA A 19 0.92 1.96 1.15
C ALA A 19 2.25 2.48 0.57
N THR A 20 2.57 3.76 0.80
CA THR A 20 3.74 4.43 0.20
C THR A 20 4.47 5.33 1.19
N GLY A 21 5.79 5.40 1.07
CA GLY A 21 6.59 6.36 1.82
C GLY A 21 6.46 7.80 1.32
N GLY A 22 5.88 8.00 0.13
CA GLY A 22 5.58 9.32 -0.42
C GLY A 22 4.59 10.10 0.44
N LEU A 23 4.59 11.43 0.30
CA LEU A 23 3.70 12.28 1.09
C LEU A 23 2.25 12.02 0.72
N GLU A 24 1.40 11.81 1.73
CA GLU A 24 -0.01 11.51 1.56
C GLU A 24 -0.73 12.59 0.74
N LEU A 25 -0.37 13.86 0.99
CA LEU A 25 -0.81 15.04 0.23
C LEU A 25 -0.66 14.87 -1.29
N TYR A 26 0.44 14.27 -1.77
CA TYR A 26 0.72 14.16 -3.21
C TYR A 26 0.07 12.92 -3.82
N VAL A 27 -0.02 11.83 -3.07
CA VAL A 27 -0.55 10.56 -3.61
C VAL A 27 -2.07 10.49 -3.50
N LYS A 28 -2.69 11.26 -2.59
CA LYS A 28 -4.14 11.28 -2.43
C LYS A 28 -4.89 11.63 -3.73
N PRO A 29 -4.56 12.73 -4.46
CA PRO A 29 -5.23 13.03 -5.73
C PRO A 29 -5.01 11.96 -6.79
N LEU A 30 -3.82 11.32 -6.80
CA LEU A 30 -3.54 10.22 -7.71
C LEU A 30 -4.46 9.03 -7.43
N PHE A 31 -4.58 8.66 -6.15
CA PHE A 31 -5.40 7.55 -5.71
C PHE A 31 -6.91 7.80 -5.82
N GLU A 32 -7.37 9.05 -5.84
CA GLU A 32 -8.76 9.39 -6.19
C GLU A 32 -9.11 9.07 -7.66
N LEU A 33 -8.13 8.93 -8.55
CA LEU A 33 -8.33 8.54 -9.95
C LEU A 33 -8.42 7.02 -10.14
N PHE A 34 -8.01 6.24 -9.14
CA PHE A 34 -8.04 4.78 -9.17
C PHE A 34 -9.12 4.28 -8.22
N GLU A 35 -9.76 3.17 -8.56
CA GLU A 35 -10.68 2.54 -7.64
C GLU A 35 -9.88 1.78 -6.55
N ILE A 36 -9.37 2.47 -5.53
CA ILE A 36 -8.75 1.82 -4.38
C ILE A 36 -9.66 1.90 -3.16
N ASP A 37 -9.57 0.91 -2.26
CA ASP A 37 -10.44 0.83 -1.08
C ASP A 37 -9.80 1.50 0.15
N GLY A 38 -8.47 1.68 0.13
CA GLY A 38 -7.74 2.41 1.16
C GLY A 38 -6.32 2.74 0.75
N PHE A 39 -5.71 3.70 1.44
CA PHE A 39 -4.30 4.00 1.26
C PHE A 39 -3.68 4.60 2.53
N ALA A 40 -2.36 4.62 2.57
CA ALA A 40 -1.58 5.30 3.59
C ALA A 40 -0.29 5.89 2.99
N GLY A 41 -0.07 7.18 3.22
CA GLY A 41 1.16 7.89 2.84
C GLY A 41 1.85 8.52 4.05
N THR A 42 3.02 9.13 3.88
CA THR A 42 3.63 9.95 4.95
C THR A 42 2.79 11.22 5.17
N VAL A 43 2.25 11.40 6.37
CA VAL A 43 1.40 12.55 6.72
C VAL A 43 2.29 13.72 7.13
N VAL A 44 1.93 14.93 6.70
CA VAL A 44 2.70 16.16 6.98
C VAL A 44 1.78 17.33 7.35
N SER A 45 2.27 18.24 8.19
CA SER A 45 1.76 19.62 8.29
C SER A 45 2.64 20.56 7.47
N TYR A 46 2.07 21.68 7.02
CA TYR A 46 2.82 22.75 6.36
C TYR A 46 2.91 23.95 7.31
N GLU A 47 4.11 24.25 7.78
CA GLU A 47 4.38 25.32 8.74
C GLU A 47 5.71 25.99 8.40
N SER A 48 5.77 27.32 8.45
CA SER A 48 6.99 28.09 8.17
C SER A 48 7.66 27.70 6.84
N GLU A 49 6.86 27.62 5.78
CA GLU A 49 7.28 27.28 4.41
C GLU A 49 7.87 25.86 4.22
N LYS A 50 7.70 24.97 5.19
CA LYS A 50 8.24 23.60 5.14
C LYS A 50 7.18 22.57 5.51
N TYR A 51 7.35 21.37 4.98
CA TYR A 51 6.57 20.20 5.41
C TYR A 51 7.25 19.52 6.59
N ASN A 52 6.52 19.32 7.68
CA ASN A 52 6.94 18.58 8.85
C ASN A 52 6.16 17.27 8.93
N ILE A 53 6.85 16.14 9.12
CA ILE A 53 6.19 14.83 9.26
C ILE A 53 5.37 14.83 10.55
N ILE A 54 4.11 14.43 10.44
CA ILE A 54 3.24 14.15 11.59
C ILE A 54 3.36 12.66 11.90
N GLY A 55 3.92 12.33 13.07
CA GLY A 55 4.17 10.94 13.46
C GLY A 55 5.38 10.34 12.74
N GLU A 56 5.21 9.16 12.16
CA GLU A 56 6.28 8.40 11.50
C GLU A 56 6.16 8.46 9.97
N ALA A 57 7.28 8.34 9.25
CA ALA A 57 7.24 8.12 7.80
C ALA A 57 6.63 6.74 7.48
N CYS A 58 5.80 6.65 6.44
CA CYS A 58 5.12 5.40 6.05
C CYS A 58 6.08 4.42 5.34
N LYS A 59 7.02 3.86 6.10
CA LYS A 59 8.06 2.93 5.62
C LYS A 59 8.02 1.62 6.39
N GLU A 60 8.44 0.53 5.75
CA GLU A 60 8.64 -0.78 6.40
C GLU A 60 7.44 -1.18 7.30
N LYS A 61 7.68 -1.42 8.59
CA LYS A 61 6.67 -1.81 9.59
C LYS A 61 5.54 -0.81 9.75
N GLU A 62 5.78 0.48 9.50
CA GLU A 62 4.74 1.51 9.59
C GLU A 62 3.68 1.31 8.49
N LYS A 63 4.05 0.82 7.30
CA LYS A 63 3.08 0.43 6.26
C LYS A 63 2.13 -0.66 6.76
N LEU A 64 2.69 -1.71 7.36
CA LEU A 64 1.91 -2.81 7.93
C LEU A 64 1.01 -2.36 9.09
N LYS A 65 1.50 -1.47 9.95
CA LYS A 65 0.72 -0.89 11.04
C LYS A 65 -0.47 -0.08 10.51
N ARG A 66 -0.28 0.71 9.45
CA ARG A 66 -1.36 1.52 8.88
C ARG A 66 -2.40 0.71 8.13
N ILE A 67 -1.98 -0.36 7.45
CA ILE A 67 -2.90 -1.37 6.91
C ILE A 67 -3.73 -1.97 8.05
N LYS A 68 -3.10 -2.35 9.17
CA LYS A 68 -3.83 -2.87 10.33
C LYS A 68 -4.83 -1.85 10.88
N LEU A 69 -4.46 -0.57 10.95
CA LEU A 69 -5.37 0.50 11.41
C LEU A 69 -6.58 0.66 10.50
N HIS A 70 -6.41 0.52 9.17
CA HIS A 70 -7.51 0.55 8.20
C HIS A 70 -8.58 -0.52 8.48
N PHE A 71 -8.16 -1.74 8.82
CA PHE A 71 -9.08 -2.83 9.19
C PHE A 71 -9.54 -2.78 10.66
N GLY A 72 -8.88 -1.98 11.50
CA GLY A 72 -9.22 -1.83 12.92
C GLY A 72 -9.13 -3.15 13.69
N SER A 73 -10.26 -3.59 14.26
CA SER A 73 -10.38 -4.86 14.97
C SER A 73 -10.76 -6.04 14.06
N GLN A 74 -11.06 -5.79 12.78
CA GLN A 74 -11.45 -6.85 11.87
C GLN A 74 -10.23 -7.70 11.49
N PRO A 75 -10.33 -9.04 11.56
CA PRO A 75 -9.28 -9.91 11.05
C PRO A 75 -9.15 -9.72 9.54
N TYR A 76 -7.91 -9.60 9.08
CA TYR A 76 -7.59 -9.50 7.66
C TYR A 76 -6.38 -10.36 7.33
N GLU A 77 -6.21 -10.63 6.05
CA GLU A 77 -5.05 -11.33 5.52
C GLU A 77 -4.58 -10.64 4.25
N ILE A 78 -3.26 -10.56 4.07
CA ILE A 78 -2.66 -10.02 2.85
C ILE A 78 -2.56 -11.16 1.83
N ILE A 79 -3.47 -11.17 0.86
CA ILE A 79 -3.52 -12.25 -0.14
C ILE A 79 -2.40 -12.08 -1.17
N GLU A 80 -2.25 -10.88 -1.71
CA GLU A 80 -1.22 -10.53 -2.69
C GLU A 80 -0.55 -9.21 -2.30
N ALA A 81 0.79 -9.14 -2.43
CA ALA A 81 1.55 -7.92 -2.23
C ALA A 81 2.53 -7.68 -3.38
N TYR A 82 2.67 -6.40 -3.75
CA TYR A 82 3.55 -5.94 -4.82
C TYR A 82 4.44 -4.81 -4.27
N SER A 83 5.73 -4.89 -4.52
CA SER A 83 6.67 -3.79 -4.23
C SER A 83 7.80 -3.80 -5.26
N ASP A 84 8.37 -2.63 -5.54
CA ASP A 84 9.59 -2.48 -6.34
C ASP A 84 10.87 -2.78 -5.54
N SER A 85 10.74 -2.93 -4.23
CA SER A 85 11.84 -3.18 -3.31
C SER A 85 11.52 -4.31 -2.34
N LYS A 86 12.55 -4.84 -1.66
CA LYS A 86 12.36 -5.85 -0.63
C LYS A 86 11.80 -5.18 0.62
N GLU A 87 10.57 -5.51 0.97
CA GLU A 87 9.85 -4.92 2.10
C GLU A 87 9.13 -5.98 2.95
N ASP A 88 8.91 -5.69 4.23
CA ASP A 88 8.24 -6.57 5.20
C ASP A 88 6.85 -7.06 4.71
N ILE A 89 6.14 -6.26 3.91
CA ILE A 89 4.83 -6.64 3.37
C ILE A 89 4.90 -7.85 2.42
N LEU A 90 6.02 -8.02 1.71
CA LEU A 90 6.21 -9.17 0.82
C LEU A 90 6.33 -10.47 1.62
N TYR A 91 6.90 -10.41 2.83
CA TYR A 91 6.99 -11.57 3.71
C TYR A 91 5.66 -11.91 4.38
N ALA A 92 4.78 -10.92 4.55
CA ALA A 92 3.48 -11.07 5.21
C ALA A 92 2.36 -11.57 4.27
N ALA A 93 2.58 -11.55 2.95
CA ALA A 93 1.57 -11.90 1.97
C ALA A 93 1.57 -13.40 1.61
N LYS A 94 0.39 -13.95 1.32
CA LYS A 94 0.26 -15.33 0.79
C LYS A 94 0.96 -15.51 -0.55
N LYS A 95 0.89 -14.48 -1.41
CA LYS A 95 1.66 -14.38 -2.64
C LYS A 95 2.32 -13.03 -2.69
N ALA A 96 3.61 -13.00 -2.99
CA ALA A 96 4.37 -11.77 -3.07
C ALA A 96 5.00 -11.65 -4.45
N PHE A 97 5.12 -10.42 -4.91
CA PHE A 97 5.67 -10.09 -6.21
C PHE A 97 6.60 -8.89 -6.10
N LEU A 98 7.80 -9.02 -6.65
CA LEU A 98 8.76 -7.95 -6.80
C LEU A 98 8.63 -7.36 -8.20
N ILE A 99 8.47 -6.05 -8.28
CA ILE A 99 8.40 -5.31 -9.55
C ILE A 99 9.81 -4.89 -9.93
N LYS A 100 10.33 -5.37 -11.07
CA LYS A 100 11.64 -4.98 -11.60
C LYS A 100 11.52 -4.67 -13.08
N ASP A 101 11.99 -3.49 -13.48
CA ASP A 101 12.00 -3.05 -14.88
C ASP A 101 10.63 -3.16 -15.57
N GLY A 102 9.55 -2.96 -14.80
CA GLY A 102 8.16 -3.09 -15.28
C GLY A 102 7.62 -4.52 -15.30
N GLU A 103 8.44 -5.52 -14.97
CA GLU A 103 8.04 -6.92 -14.88
C GLU A 103 7.62 -7.31 -13.46
N ILE A 104 6.61 -8.17 -13.36
CA ILE A 104 6.11 -8.74 -12.10
C ILE A 104 6.78 -10.09 -11.88
N ILE A 105 7.67 -10.17 -10.90
CA ILE A 105 8.46 -11.38 -10.61
C ILE A 105 7.96 -11.99 -9.31
N PRO A 106 7.56 -13.28 -9.27
CA PRO A 106 7.22 -13.95 -8.01
C PRO A 106 8.35 -13.83 -6.98
N TYR A 107 7.97 -13.42 -5.77
CA TYR A 107 8.88 -13.30 -4.63
C TYR A 107 8.69 -14.51 -3.72
N THR A 108 9.66 -15.43 -3.77
CA THR A 108 9.71 -16.59 -2.86
C THR A 108 10.64 -16.27 -1.70
N ASN A 109 10.12 -16.41 -0.48
CA ASN A 109 10.89 -16.32 0.77
C ASN A 109 11.94 -17.43 0.88
#